data_AF-A0A6P0RGA8-F1
#
_entry.id   AF-A0A6P0RGA8-F1
#
_cell.length_a   1.000
_cell.length_b   1.000
_cell.length_c   1.000
_cell.angle_alpha   90.00
_cell.angle_beta   90.00
_cell.angle_gamma   90.00
#
_symmetry.space_group_name_H-M   'P 1'
#
loop_
_entity.id
_entity.type
_entity.pdbx_description
1 polymer ?
#
loop_
_entity_poly.entity_id
_entity_poly.type
_entity_poly.pdbx_seq_one_letter_code
_entity_poly.pdbx_strand_id
1 'polypeptide(L)'
;MGHIYIFRQSKADADTTKATPNTLLVDRFVLDGMTNKLVPKLEVRFKRSRKKYEPIESMKKKADGGLANIDSLDFRDAVGEEFHEPTTELSLITNLHEGWFSIVLVPTDEHDKFPWHIFAYNSATQKVELTTIRASDEGLFDIKDYTILESKPEAKNALIPRSIPGIIQRTLDMSGVQVANGFSATKYNLQREQQTKDGMQFLKGATRVMLAVPTKQGNVAALSFAVAKDGTLAMIDEDPNETKVLRSNSRDVLLPLNTLDEIKAVGDSTPTPQGNISEVKRGEEDRVQITTDASNLKTGDMVKISKTKSYDGHYVAQKIDKDTIEITASYVGSDIGSWEKVEEEETGLIFDGAITGFKVADKKLQVTAFNHGLDDGDEVQIVETRDYNDKFGIEKIDDNNFFFGQWSSLAVRGSS
;
A
#
# COMPACT_ATOMS: atom_id res chain seq x y z
N MET A 1 0.88 2.84 -5.58
CA MET A 1 1.70 1.81 -6.25
C MET A 1 0.83 0.85 -7.07
N GLY A 2 0.51 1.18 -8.33
CA GLY A 2 -0.45 0.40 -9.15
C GLY A 2 0.18 -0.44 -10.28
N HIS A 3 1.45 -0.84 -10.14
CA HIS A 3 2.18 -1.55 -11.21
C HIS A 3 2.55 -2.96 -10.80
N ILE A 4 2.39 -3.90 -11.73
CA ILE A 4 2.97 -5.24 -11.64
C ILE A 4 4.28 -5.25 -12.41
N TYR A 5 5.34 -5.71 -11.76
CA TYR A 5 6.68 -5.76 -12.32
C TYR A 5 6.98 -7.19 -12.78
N ILE A 6 7.38 -7.35 -14.03
CA ILE A 6 7.83 -8.64 -14.57
C ILE A 6 9.34 -8.55 -14.77
N PHE A 7 10.07 -9.31 -13.96
CA PHE A 7 11.51 -9.44 -14.08
C PHE A 7 11.87 -10.68 -14.87
N ARG A 8 12.84 -10.56 -15.78
CA ARG A 8 13.33 -11.67 -16.60
C ARG A 8 14.80 -11.52 -16.91
N GLN A 9 15.47 -12.64 -17.17
CA GLN A 9 16.82 -12.63 -17.70
C GLN A 9 16.81 -12.29 -19.20
N SER A 10 17.74 -11.45 -19.66
CA SER A 10 17.95 -11.22 -21.09
C SER A 10 18.50 -12.47 -21.76
N LYS A 11 18.01 -12.74 -22.98
CA LYS A 11 18.45 -13.90 -23.76
C LYS A 11 19.86 -13.63 -24.30
N ALA A 12 20.71 -14.66 -24.24
CA ALA A 12 21.94 -14.65 -25.00
C ALA A 12 21.62 -14.49 -26.50
N ASP A 13 22.12 -13.44 -27.14
CA ASP A 13 21.91 -13.26 -28.57
C ASP A 13 22.70 -14.34 -29.32
N ALA A 14 21.97 -15.18 -30.07
CA ALA A 14 22.56 -16.33 -30.75
C ALA A 14 23.33 -15.93 -32.02
N ASP A 15 23.14 -14.71 -32.52
CA ASP A 15 23.63 -14.24 -33.82
C ASP A 15 24.73 -13.15 -33.69
N THR A 16 25.15 -12.82 -32.47
CA THR A 16 26.25 -11.87 -32.25
C THR A 16 27.48 -12.53 -31.64
N THR A 17 28.65 -12.21 -32.20
CA THR A 17 29.97 -12.57 -31.64
C THR A 17 30.29 -11.85 -30.32
N LYS A 18 29.34 -11.05 -29.80
CA LYS A 18 29.42 -10.37 -28.52
C LYS A 18 28.59 -11.16 -27.52
N ALA A 19 29.23 -11.68 -26.48
CA ALA A 19 28.52 -12.22 -25.33
C ALA A 19 27.63 -11.13 -24.73
N THR A 20 26.32 -11.22 -24.93
CA THR A 20 25.35 -10.40 -24.20
C THR A 20 25.42 -10.81 -22.73
N PRO A 21 25.55 -9.86 -21.78
CA PRO A 21 25.95 -10.15 -20.41
C PRO A 21 24.91 -10.85 -19.53
N ASN A 22 23.86 -11.48 -20.08
CA ASN A 22 22.79 -12.15 -19.32
C ASN A 22 22.31 -11.26 -18.15
N THR A 23 21.72 -10.12 -18.52
CA THR A 23 21.29 -9.05 -17.62
C THR A 23 19.87 -9.23 -17.10
N LEU A 24 19.54 -8.52 -16.02
CA LEU A 24 18.17 -8.47 -15.51
C LEU A 24 17.36 -7.41 -16.27
N LEU A 25 16.21 -7.80 -16.79
CA LEU A 25 15.24 -6.93 -17.45
C LEU A 25 14.01 -6.77 -16.57
N VAL A 26 13.38 -5.60 -16.62
CA VAL A 26 12.08 -5.35 -15.99
C VAL A 26 11.13 -4.64 -16.93
N ASP A 27 9.90 -5.12 -16.96
CA ASP A 27 8.76 -4.45 -17.58
C ASP A 27 7.71 -4.13 -16.52
N ARG A 28 6.92 -3.08 -16.76
CA ARG A 28 5.79 -2.72 -15.93
C ARG A 28 4.48 -2.96 -16.64
N PHE A 29 3.54 -3.51 -15.90
CA PHE A 29 2.17 -3.76 -16.32
C PHE A 29 1.20 -3.04 -15.39
N VAL A 30 0.03 -2.70 -15.92
CA VAL A 30 -1.10 -2.17 -15.18
C VAL A 30 -2.26 -3.15 -15.34
N LEU A 31 -3.02 -3.38 -14.28
CA LEU A 31 -4.28 -4.10 -14.40
C LEU A 31 -5.34 -3.15 -14.95
N ASP A 32 -5.79 -3.40 -16.17
CA ASP A 32 -6.92 -2.67 -16.74
C ASP A 32 -8.21 -3.11 -16.04
N GLY A 33 -8.75 -2.24 -15.19
CA GLY A 33 -9.98 -2.51 -14.42
C GLY A 33 -11.23 -2.70 -15.28
N MET A 34 -11.22 -2.28 -16.54
CA MET A 34 -12.36 -2.49 -17.45
C MET A 34 -12.33 -3.88 -18.09
N THR A 35 -11.14 -4.38 -18.43
CA THR A 35 -10.99 -5.68 -19.11
C THR A 35 -10.49 -6.79 -18.21
N ASN A 36 -10.07 -6.48 -16.96
CA ASN A 36 -9.39 -7.36 -16.03
C ASN A 36 -8.15 -8.04 -16.65
N LYS A 37 -7.44 -7.33 -17.54
CA LYS A 37 -6.22 -7.81 -18.18
C LYS A 37 -5.01 -7.03 -17.72
N LEU A 38 -3.89 -7.73 -17.57
CA LEU A 38 -2.60 -7.07 -17.44
C LEU A 38 -2.17 -6.55 -18.81
N VAL A 39 -2.04 -5.23 -18.90
CA VAL A 39 -1.58 -4.54 -20.11
C VAL A 39 -0.23 -3.89 -19.84
N PRO A 40 0.69 -3.89 -20.81
CA PRO A 40 1.96 -3.17 -20.66
C PRO A 40 1.70 -1.71 -20.34
N LYS A 41 2.50 -1.13 -19.45
CA LYS A 41 2.37 0.30 -19.09
C LYS A 41 2.52 1.16 -20.35
N LEU A 42 1.54 2.01 -20.59
CA LEU A 42 1.61 3.01 -21.66
C LEU A 42 2.47 4.20 -21.22
N GLU A 43 3.14 4.83 -22.18
CA GLU A 43 3.97 5.99 -21.97
C GLU A 43 3.46 7.17 -22.80
N VAL A 44 3.42 8.36 -22.20
CA VAL A 44 3.05 9.58 -22.90
C VAL A 44 4.25 10.10 -23.69
N ARG A 45 4.06 10.29 -25.00
CA ARG A 45 5.08 10.83 -25.92
C ARG A 45 4.46 11.81 -26.90
N PHE A 46 5.31 12.57 -27.57
CA PHE A 46 4.91 13.42 -28.68
C PHE A 46 4.46 12.56 -29.89
N LYS A 47 3.23 12.77 -30.37
CA LYS A 47 2.56 11.91 -31.36
C LYS A 47 3.34 11.70 -32.66
N ARG A 48 3.95 12.78 -33.17
CA ARG A 48 4.62 12.81 -34.48
C ARG A 48 6.11 12.53 -34.37
N SER A 49 6.80 13.09 -33.38
CA SER A 49 8.22 12.80 -33.17
C SER A 49 8.45 11.41 -32.57
N ARG A 50 7.43 10.86 -31.90
CA ARG A 50 7.50 9.64 -31.08
C ARG A 50 8.54 9.72 -29.96
N LYS A 51 9.02 10.92 -29.62
CA LYS A 51 9.98 11.19 -28.54
C LYS A 51 9.25 11.53 -27.25
N LYS A 52 9.89 11.25 -26.12
CA LYS A 52 9.32 11.49 -24.78
C LYS A 52 9.31 12.97 -24.38
N TYR A 53 10.39 13.70 -24.68
CA TYR A 53 10.60 15.05 -24.14
C TYR A 53 10.70 16.15 -25.19
N GLU A 54 10.69 15.81 -26.48
CA GLU A 54 10.89 16.77 -27.57
C GLU A 54 9.82 16.63 -28.66
N PRO A 55 9.13 17.72 -29.05
CA PRO A 55 8.25 17.70 -30.22
C PRO A 55 9.07 17.62 -31.52
N ILE A 56 8.40 17.44 -32.66
CA ILE A 56 9.06 17.61 -33.97
C ILE A 56 9.69 19.00 -34.11
N GLU A 57 10.87 19.06 -34.71
CA GLU A 57 11.63 20.31 -34.92
C GLU A 57 10.85 21.35 -35.73
N SER A 58 9.95 20.91 -36.61
CA SER A 58 9.15 21.79 -37.46
C SER A 58 7.99 22.48 -36.74
N MET A 59 7.74 22.14 -35.46
CA MET A 59 6.74 22.79 -34.62
C MET A 59 7.17 24.21 -34.30
N LYS A 60 6.37 25.19 -34.71
CA LYS A 60 6.70 26.61 -34.52
C LYS A 60 5.47 27.46 -34.25
N LYS A 61 5.66 28.54 -33.51
CA LYS A 61 4.65 29.57 -33.33
C LYS A 61 4.49 30.36 -34.64
N LYS A 62 3.26 30.51 -35.10
CA LYS A 62 2.88 31.36 -36.23
C LYS A 62 2.83 32.83 -35.79
N ALA A 63 2.91 33.73 -36.76
CA ALA A 63 2.86 35.18 -36.52
C ALA A 63 1.52 35.66 -35.93
N ASP A 64 0.44 34.90 -36.13
CA ASP A 64 -0.90 35.13 -35.57
C ASP A 64 -1.08 34.59 -34.14
N GLY A 65 -0.02 34.05 -33.53
CA GLY A 65 -0.06 33.45 -32.20
C GLY A 65 -0.46 31.96 -32.17
N GLY A 66 -0.89 31.38 -33.30
CA GLY A 66 -1.20 29.95 -33.40
C GLY A 66 0.03 29.05 -33.48
N LEU A 67 -0.15 27.74 -33.39
CA LEU A 67 0.92 26.76 -33.59
C LEU A 67 0.83 26.14 -35.00
N ALA A 68 1.96 25.99 -35.68
CA ALA A 68 2.11 25.22 -36.91
C ALA A 68 2.79 23.88 -36.60
N ASN A 69 2.43 22.84 -37.35
CA ASN A 69 2.97 21.48 -37.18
C ASN A 69 2.87 20.99 -35.73
N ILE A 70 1.68 21.11 -35.14
CA ILE A 70 1.44 20.73 -33.76
C ILE A 70 1.82 19.26 -33.57
N ASP A 71 2.68 19.04 -32.60
CA ASP A 71 3.02 17.73 -32.07
C ASP A 71 2.64 17.75 -30.59
N SER A 72 1.51 17.13 -30.28
CA SER A 72 0.96 17.08 -28.92
C SER A 72 1.42 15.82 -28.21
N LEU A 73 1.29 15.80 -26.89
CA LEU A 73 1.50 14.60 -26.08
C LEU A 73 0.27 13.69 -26.12
N ASP A 74 0.49 12.39 -26.22
CA ASP A 74 -0.56 11.35 -26.22
C ASP A 74 0.07 9.98 -25.88
N PHE A 75 -0.75 9.00 -25.56
CA PHE A 75 -0.33 7.59 -25.40
C PHE A 75 -0.39 6.81 -26.73
N ARG A 76 -0.90 7.44 -27.79
CA ARG A 76 -0.90 6.92 -29.17
C ARG A 76 -0.22 7.89 -30.12
N ASP A 77 0.44 7.36 -31.12
CA ASP A 77 1.12 8.17 -32.12
C ASP A 77 0.15 8.80 -33.15
N ALA A 78 0.70 9.41 -34.20
CA ALA A 78 -0.09 10.03 -35.26
C ALA A 78 -0.87 9.05 -36.16
N VAL A 79 -0.53 7.75 -36.16
CA VAL A 79 -1.24 6.70 -36.91
C VAL A 79 -2.16 5.84 -36.03
N GLY A 80 -2.14 6.05 -34.70
CA GLY A 80 -3.00 5.39 -33.73
C GLY A 80 -2.35 4.25 -32.96
N GLU A 81 -1.05 4.00 -33.19
CA GLU A 81 -0.29 2.95 -32.49
C GLU A 81 0.08 3.39 -31.08
N GLU A 82 -0.01 2.48 -30.12
CA GLU A 82 0.23 2.75 -28.71
C GLU A 82 1.73 2.86 -28.39
N PHE A 83 2.06 3.81 -27.51
CA PHE A 83 3.39 3.92 -26.93
C PHE A 83 3.47 3.08 -25.66
N HIS A 84 4.18 1.95 -25.75
CA HIS A 84 4.52 1.16 -24.57
C HIS A 84 5.81 1.68 -23.93
N GLU A 85 5.86 1.61 -22.60
CA GLU A 85 7.09 1.82 -21.86
C GLU A 85 8.16 0.80 -22.31
N PRO A 86 9.39 1.26 -22.60
CA PRO A 86 10.46 0.34 -23.00
C PRO A 86 10.88 -0.54 -21.81
N THR A 87 11.30 -1.77 -22.12
CA THR A 87 11.94 -2.65 -21.14
C THR A 87 13.15 -1.95 -20.51
N THR A 88 13.18 -1.91 -19.18
CA THR A 88 14.32 -1.37 -18.44
C THR A 88 15.34 -2.48 -18.21
N GLU A 89 16.58 -2.26 -18.65
CA GLU A 89 17.69 -3.17 -18.40
C GLU A 89 18.50 -2.71 -17.18
N LEU A 90 18.66 -3.60 -16.20
CA LEU A 90 19.54 -3.43 -15.06
C LEU A 90 20.91 -4.01 -15.37
N SER A 91 21.71 -3.23 -16.10
CA SER A 91 23.05 -3.63 -16.60
C SER A 91 24.09 -3.87 -15.52
N LEU A 92 23.82 -3.46 -14.27
CA LEU A 92 24.66 -3.75 -13.09
C LEU A 92 24.50 -5.18 -12.58
N ILE A 93 23.43 -5.89 -12.98
CA ILE A 93 23.20 -7.30 -12.66
C ILE A 93 23.51 -8.08 -13.92
N THR A 94 24.64 -8.77 -13.93
CA THR A 94 25.17 -9.47 -15.10
C THR A 94 25.48 -10.92 -14.78
N ASN A 95 25.75 -11.70 -15.81
CA ASN A 95 26.07 -13.12 -15.73
C ASN A 95 24.97 -13.91 -15.01
N LEU A 96 23.71 -13.53 -15.18
CA LEU A 96 22.60 -14.30 -14.63
C LEU A 96 22.62 -15.72 -15.20
N HIS A 97 22.38 -16.67 -14.32
CA HIS A 97 22.32 -18.07 -14.67
C HIS A 97 20.88 -18.55 -14.65
N GLU A 98 20.34 -18.96 -15.80
CA GLU A 98 19.07 -19.70 -15.91
C GLU A 98 17.89 -19.11 -15.10
N GLY A 99 17.80 -17.79 -14.99
CA GLY A 99 16.75 -17.11 -14.22
C GLY A 99 16.87 -17.25 -12.70
N TRP A 100 18.05 -17.63 -12.18
CA TRP A 100 18.31 -17.79 -10.75
C TRP A 100 18.48 -16.42 -10.08
N PHE A 101 17.36 -15.76 -9.87
CA PHE A 101 17.26 -14.53 -9.10
C PHE A 101 15.96 -14.51 -8.30
N SER A 102 15.93 -13.70 -7.25
CA SER A 102 14.73 -13.42 -6.47
C SER A 102 14.74 -11.98 -6.01
N ILE A 103 13.55 -11.36 -5.99
CA ILE A 103 13.41 -9.92 -5.75
C ILE A 103 12.40 -9.71 -4.64
N VAL A 104 12.72 -8.80 -3.72
CA VAL A 104 11.85 -8.46 -2.59
C VAL A 104 11.84 -6.95 -2.43
N LEU A 105 10.65 -6.35 -2.35
CA LEU A 105 10.48 -4.96 -1.89
C LEU A 105 10.25 -4.95 -0.39
N VAL A 106 10.99 -4.12 0.32
CA VAL A 106 10.90 -4.01 1.78
C VAL A 106 10.38 -2.61 2.14
N PRO A 107 9.47 -2.47 3.13
CA PRO A 107 9.03 -1.15 3.57
C PRO A 107 10.12 -0.43 4.35
N THR A 108 10.08 0.90 4.36
CA THR A 108 10.88 1.74 5.27
C THR A 108 9.97 2.54 6.21
N ASP A 109 10.56 3.23 7.19
CA ASP A 109 9.86 4.18 8.06
C ASP A 109 9.45 5.47 7.30
N GLU A 110 9.95 5.67 6.08
CA GLU A 110 9.54 6.77 5.20
C GLU A 110 8.36 6.33 4.32
N HIS A 111 7.28 7.11 4.33
CA HIS A 111 6.06 6.80 3.57
C HIS A 111 6.35 6.63 2.07
N ASP A 112 5.78 5.57 1.46
CA ASP A 112 5.94 5.22 0.04
C ASP A 112 7.40 5.06 -0.44
N LYS A 113 8.32 4.79 0.48
CA LYS A 113 9.72 4.52 0.13
C LYS A 113 10.04 3.07 0.43
N PHE A 114 10.61 2.40 -0.56
CA PHE A 114 10.90 0.97 -0.50
C PHE A 114 12.15 0.66 -1.31
N PRO A 115 13.15 -0.02 -0.74
CA PRO A 115 14.23 -0.59 -1.53
C PRO A 115 13.82 -1.90 -2.21
N TRP A 116 14.29 -2.04 -3.44
CA TRP A 116 14.41 -3.30 -4.15
C TRP A 116 15.63 -4.05 -3.62
N HIS A 117 15.43 -5.24 -3.08
CA HIS A 117 16.51 -6.20 -2.85
C HIS A 117 16.46 -7.27 -3.92
N ILE A 118 17.52 -7.34 -4.71
CA ILE A 118 17.65 -8.25 -5.83
C ILE A 118 18.79 -9.22 -5.51
N PHE A 119 18.42 -10.47 -5.24
CA PHE A 119 19.36 -11.58 -5.10
C PHE A 119 19.52 -12.23 -6.47
N ALA A 120 20.75 -12.36 -6.96
CA ALA A 120 21.06 -12.89 -8.27
C ALA A 120 22.23 -13.86 -8.20
N TYR A 121 22.11 -15.05 -8.81
CA TYR A 121 23.26 -15.93 -8.97
C TYR A 121 24.08 -15.45 -10.16
N ASN A 122 25.34 -15.12 -9.90
CA ASN A 122 26.28 -14.72 -10.93
C ASN A 122 27.10 -15.93 -11.35
N SER A 123 26.95 -16.36 -12.61
CA SER A 123 27.61 -17.56 -13.14
C SER A 123 29.13 -17.43 -13.24
N ALA A 124 29.66 -16.19 -13.34
CA ALA A 124 31.09 -15.95 -13.43
C ALA A 124 31.75 -16.02 -12.04
N THR A 125 31.12 -15.44 -11.01
CA THR A 125 31.64 -15.48 -9.63
C THR A 125 31.23 -16.75 -8.88
N GLN A 126 30.21 -17.47 -9.36
CA GLN A 126 29.57 -18.62 -8.73
C GLN A 126 29.00 -18.31 -7.33
N LYS A 127 28.65 -17.05 -7.08
CA LYS A 127 28.11 -16.57 -5.81
C LYS A 127 26.74 -15.94 -5.99
N VAL A 128 25.99 -15.86 -4.89
CA VAL A 128 24.77 -15.06 -4.84
C VAL A 128 25.16 -13.62 -4.54
N GLU A 129 24.78 -12.70 -5.42
CA GLU A 129 25.01 -11.27 -5.30
C GLU A 129 23.69 -10.59 -4.91
N LEU A 130 23.76 -9.74 -3.90
CA LEU A 130 22.66 -8.90 -3.44
C LEU A 130 22.91 -7.48 -3.94
N THR A 131 22.01 -6.99 -4.78
CA THR A 131 21.93 -5.57 -5.14
C THR A 131 20.73 -4.96 -4.43
N THR A 132 20.95 -3.87 -3.70
CA THR A 132 19.89 -3.04 -3.13
C THR A 132 19.83 -1.70 -3.85
N ILE A 133 18.65 -1.32 -4.31
CA ILE A 133 18.41 -0.03 -4.98
C ILE A 133 17.10 0.56 -4.46
N ARG A 134 17.05 1.84 -4.13
CA ARG A 134 15.81 2.47 -3.69
C ARG A 134 14.82 2.58 -4.86
N ALA A 135 13.52 2.49 -4.57
CA ALA A 135 12.53 2.82 -5.57
C ALA A 135 12.46 4.34 -5.79
N SER A 136 12.36 4.75 -7.06
CA SER A 136 12.05 6.14 -7.39
C SER A 136 10.57 6.44 -7.09
N ASP A 137 10.18 7.72 -7.15
CA ASP A 137 8.78 8.13 -6.98
C ASP A 137 7.85 7.50 -8.03
N GLU A 138 8.39 7.19 -9.21
CA GLU A 138 7.69 6.47 -10.26
C GLU A 138 7.65 4.95 -10.03
N GLY A 139 8.25 4.43 -8.96
CA GLY A 139 8.35 3.00 -8.67
C GLY A 139 9.42 2.27 -9.50
N LEU A 140 10.35 2.98 -10.14
CA LEU A 140 11.50 2.37 -10.82
C LEU A 140 12.70 2.29 -9.87
N PHE A 141 13.91 2.57 -10.36
CA PHE A 141 15.15 2.49 -9.59
C PHE A 141 15.76 3.89 -9.44
N ASP A 142 15.98 4.32 -8.20
CA ASP A 142 16.74 5.51 -7.89
C ASP A 142 18.17 5.13 -7.50
N ILE A 143 19.12 5.54 -8.35
CA ILE A 143 20.54 5.23 -8.20
C ILE A 143 21.31 6.32 -7.45
N LYS A 144 20.63 7.39 -7.03
CA LYS A 144 21.27 8.49 -6.32
C LYS A 144 21.44 8.17 -4.84
N ASP A 145 22.57 8.58 -4.30
CA ASP A 145 22.78 8.58 -2.86
C ASP A 145 21.72 9.47 -2.18
N TYR A 146 21.31 9.06 -0.99
CA TYR A 146 20.31 9.78 -0.21
C TYR A 146 20.74 9.92 1.24
N THR A 147 20.25 10.96 1.90
CA THR A 147 20.57 11.23 3.30
C THR A 147 19.31 11.03 4.13
N ILE A 148 19.43 10.25 5.19
CA ILE A 148 18.38 10.13 6.21
C ILE A 148 18.82 10.79 7.50
N LEU A 149 17.86 11.15 8.33
CA LEU A 149 18.08 11.75 9.64
C LEU A 149 17.79 10.71 10.72
N GLU A 150 18.81 10.38 11.52
CA GLU A 150 18.69 9.37 12.58
C GLU A 150 18.88 10.00 13.96
N SER A 151 18.12 9.50 14.94
CA SER A 151 18.30 9.87 16.35
C SER A 151 19.47 9.11 16.93
N LYS A 152 20.45 9.80 17.54
CA LYS A 152 21.50 9.12 18.31
C LYS A 152 21.09 8.92 19.77
N PRO A 153 21.38 7.73 20.35
CA PRO A 153 21.16 7.49 21.78
C PRO A 153 21.87 8.50 22.69
N GLU A 154 23.06 8.96 22.28
CA GLU A 154 23.90 9.87 23.08
C GLU A 154 23.45 11.35 23.01
N ALA A 155 22.67 11.73 21.99
CA ALA A 155 22.30 13.12 21.76
C ALA A 155 20.77 13.26 21.82
N LYS A 156 20.23 13.47 23.02
CA LYS A 156 18.81 13.77 23.22
C LYS A 156 18.40 14.94 22.32
N ASN A 157 17.49 14.67 21.38
CA ASN A 157 16.88 15.63 20.43
C ASN A 157 17.77 16.14 19.28
N ALA A 158 18.90 15.49 18.98
CA ALA A 158 19.67 15.81 17.77
C ALA A 158 19.49 14.70 16.71
N LEU A 159 18.96 15.09 15.56
CA LEU A 159 18.96 14.27 14.36
C LEU A 159 20.30 14.43 13.63
N ILE A 160 20.93 13.32 13.26
CA ILE A 160 22.21 13.33 12.56
C ILE A 160 22.01 12.80 11.15
N PRO A 161 22.51 13.51 10.12
CA PRO A 161 22.46 13.03 8.75
C PRO A 161 23.37 11.81 8.57
N ARG A 162 22.81 10.73 8.00
CA ARG A 162 23.54 9.56 7.51
C ARG A 162 23.30 9.42 6.01
N SER A 163 24.39 9.43 5.24
CA SER A 163 24.34 9.17 3.80
C SER A 163 24.24 7.66 3.56
N ILE A 164 23.38 7.27 2.61
CA ILE A 164 23.18 5.90 2.17
C ILE A 164 23.42 5.86 0.66
N PRO A 165 24.27 4.94 0.17
CA PRO A 165 24.49 4.79 -1.27
C PRO A 165 23.19 4.43 -2.00
N GLY A 166 23.00 5.02 -3.19
CA GLY A 166 21.84 4.71 -4.03
C GLY A 166 21.86 3.27 -4.56
N ILE A 167 23.06 2.71 -4.75
CA ILE A 167 23.28 1.31 -5.11
C ILE A 167 24.18 0.69 -4.05
N ILE A 168 23.70 -0.38 -3.41
CA ILE A 168 24.49 -1.18 -2.47
C ILE A 168 24.64 -2.58 -3.05
N GLN A 169 25.87 -2.97 -3.37
CA GLN A 169 26.19 -4.31 -3.86
C GLN A 169 26.92 -5.11 -2.78
N ARG A 170 26.49 -6.35 -2.59
CA ARG A 170 27.06 -7.29 -1.62
C ARG A 170 27.14 -8.66 -2.25
N THR A 171 28.09 -9.47 -1.78
CA THR A 171 28.23 -10.87 -2.18
C THR A 171 28.02 -11.75 -0.97
N LEU A 172 27.16 -12.76 -1.10
CA LEU A 172 26.94 -13.73 -0.04
C LEU A 172 27.99 -14.82 -0.17
N ASP A 173 28.94 -14.84 0.76
CA ASP A 173 29.88 -15.94 0.89
C ASP A 173 29.29 -17.03 1.79
N MET A 174 28.83 -18.10 1.16
CA MET A 174 28.30 -19.28 1.87
C MET A 174 29.39 -20.35 1.91
N SER A 175 30.40 -20.15 2.75
CA SER A 175 31.56 -21.03 2.91
C SER A 175 31.19 -22.52 2.87
N GLY A 176 31.71 -23.25 1.87
CA GLY A 176 31.49 -24.68 1.70
C GLY A 176 30.12 -25.08 1.15
N VAL A 177 29.26 -24.13 0.81
CA VAL A 177 27.92 -24.36 0.23
C VAL A 177 27.93 -23.97 -1.24
N GLN A 178 27.54 -24.90 -2.12
CA GLN A 178 27.39 -24.61 -3.55
C GLN A 178 25.92 -24.53 -3.91
N VAL A 179 25.52 -23.48 -4.61
CA VAL A 179 24.17 -23.33 -5.14
C VAL A 179 23.89 -24.45 -6.15
N ALA A 180 22.75 -25.13 -6.00
CA ALA A 180 22.33 -26.22 -6.88
C ALA A 180 21.22 -25.85 -7.86
N ASN A 181 20.41 -24.84 -7.52
CA ASN A 181 19.26 -24.43 -8.33
C ASN A 181 18.87 -22.97 -8.03
N GLY A 182 17.88 -22.46 -8.75
CA GLY A 182 17.21 -21.21 -8.44
C GLY A 182 16.73 -21.17 -7.00
N PHE A 183 16.82 -19.99 -6.40
CA PHE A 183 16.48 -19.73 -5.01
C PHE A 183 15.32 -18.76 -4.91
N SER A 184 14.73 -18.66 -3.72
CA SER A 184 13.64 -17.75 -3.46
C SER A 184 13.90 -16.93 -2.21
N ALA A 185 13.54 -15.66 -2.26
CA ALA A 185 13.56 -14.74 -1.15
C ALA A 185 12.14 -14.28 -0.84
N THR A 186 11.81 -14.19 0.44
CA THR A 186 10.51 -13.69 0.89
C THR A 186 10.67 -12.80 2.10
N LYS A 187 9.84 -11.76 2.19
CA LYS A 187 9.74 -10.94 3.39
C LYS A 187 8.71 -11.54 4.34
N TYR A 188 8.98 -11.45 5.62
CA TYR A 188 8.08 -11.89 6.67
C TYR A 188 8.20 -10.97 7.88
N ASN A 189 7.17 -10.96 8.73
CA ASN A 189 7.23 -10.27 10.00
C ASN A 189 7.37 -11.27 11.13
N LEU A 190 8.17 -10.92 12.12
CA LEU A 190 8.07 -11.57 13.42
C LEU A 190 6.83 -11.03 14.13
N GLN A 191 6.09 -11.91 14.78
CA GLN A 191 5.02 -11.53 15.68
C GLN A 191 5.40 -11.87 17.11
N ARG A 192 4.89 -11.07 18.05
CA ARG A 192 4.98 -11.37 19.47
C ARG A 192 3.60 -11.28 20.08
N GLU A 193 3.28 -12.28 20.87
CA GLU A 193 2.15 -12.23 21.77
C GLU A 193 2.38 -11.12 22.79
N GLN A 194 1.46 -10.19 22.88
CA GLN A 194 1.51 -9.09 23.84
C GLN A 194 0.13 -8.89 24.44
N GLN A 195 0.10 -8.75 25.77
CA GLN A 195 -1.10 -8.33 26.48
C GLN A 195 -1.41 -6.88 26.11
N THR A 196 -2.58 -6.67 25.51
CA THR A 196 -3.16 -5.37 25.23
C THR A 196 -4.34 -5.12 26.16
N LYS A 197 -4.98 -3.95 26.05
CA LYS A 197 -6.20 -3.63 26.80
C LYS A 197 -7.36 -4.58 26.43
N ASP A 198 -7.35 -5.11 25.21
CA ASP A 198 -8.38 -6.01 24.69
C ASP A 198 -8.03 -7.51 24.83
N GLY A 199 -6.95 -7.82 25.55
CA GLY A 199 -6.48 -9.19 25.75
C GLY A 199 -5.15 -9.48 25.07
N MET A 200 -4.78 -10.76 25.03
CA MET A 200 -3.59 -11.21 24.33
C MET A 200 -3.78 -11.07 22.82
N GLN A 201 -2.92 -10.28 22.18
CA GLN A 201 -2.93 -10.08 20.73
C GLN A 201 -1.54 -10.37 20.15
N PHE A 202 -1.52 -10.76 18.87
CA PHE A 202 -0.28 -10.89 18.10
C PHE A 202 0.07 -9.54 17.47
N LEU A 203 1.06 -8.87 18.02
CA LEU A 203 1.53 -7.61 17.46
C LEU A 203 2.66 -7.87 16.45
N LYS A 204 2.58 -7.17 15.31
CA LYS A 204 3.64 -7.14 14.31
C LYS A 204 4.88 -6.51 14.92
N GLY A 205 5.95 -7.31 15.00
CA GLY A 205 7.27 -6.90 15.47
C GLY A 205 8.17 -6.52 14.29
N ALA A 206 9.36 -7.10 14.26
CA ALA A 206 10.38 -6.76 13.27
C ALA A 206 10.11 -7.40 11.90
N THR A 207 10.31 -6.63 10.83
CA THR A 207 10.36 -7.12 9.44
C THR A 207 11.69 -7.84 9.18
N ARG A 208 11.64 -8.92 8.41
CA ARG A 208 12.80 -9.71 8.00
C ARG A 208 12.67 -10.15 6.54
N VAL A 209 13.81 -10.46 5.93
CA VAL A 209 13.88 -11.12 4.61
C VAL A 209 14.57 -12.47 4.78
N MET A 210 13.94 -13.54 4.34
CA MET A 210 14.52 -14.87 4.29
C MET A 210 14.91 -15.19 2.84
N LEU A 211 16.15 -15.61 2.62
CA LEU A 211 16.63 -16.20 1.38
C LEU A 211 16.84 -17.70 1.58
N ALA A 212 16.17 -18.52 0.77
CA ALA A 212 16.30 -19.97 0.79
C ALA A 212 17.05 -20.45 -0.47
N VAL A 213 18.25 -20.98 -0.27
CA VAL A 213 19.17 -21.39 -1.35
C VAL A 213 19.31 -22.91 -1.37
N PRO A 214 18.82 -23.60 -2.41
CA PRO A 214 19.09 -25.03 -2.60
C PRO A 214 20.58 -25.29 -2.82
N THR A 215 21.11 -26.29 -2.12
CA THR A 215 22.55 -26.58 -2.14
C THR A 215 22.84 -27.92 -2.81
N LYS A 216 24.05 -28.09 -3.36
CA LYS A 216 24.46 -29.38 -3.96
C LYS A 216 24.63 -30.49 -2.94
N GLN A 217 24.76 -30.14 -1.66
CA GLN A 217 24.84 -31.09 -0.56
C GLN A 217 23.47 -31.72 -0.23
N GLY A 218 22.39 -31.33 -0.92
CA GLY A 218 21.06 -31.92 -0.76
C GLY A 218 20.19 -31.27 0.31
N ASN A 219 20.67 -30.19 0.93
CA ASN A 219 19.96 -29.38 1.91
C ASN A 219 19.65 -27.97 1.37
N VAL A 220 18.92 -27.17 2.15
CA VAL A 220 18.61 -25.77 1.83
C VAL A 220 19.31 -24.88 2.86
N ALA A 221 20.14 -23.94 2.38
CA ALA A 221 20.70 -22.90 3.21
C ALA A 221 19.68 -21.76 3.34
N ALA A 222 19.18 -21.52 4.55
CA ALA A 222 18.25 -20.43 4.83
C ALA A 222 18.99 -19.28 5.54
N LEU A 223 19.04 -18.12 4.91
CA LEU A 223 19.63 -16.90 5.46
C LEU A 223 18.51 -15.93 5.81
N SER A 224 18.49 -15.43 7.04
CA SER A 224 17.48 -14.47 7.49
C SER A 224 18.13 -13.13 7.84
N PHE A 225 17.75 -12.09 7.12
CA PHE A 225 18.21 -10.72 7.31
C PHE A 225 17.20 -9.93 8.14
N ALA A 226 17.67 -9.23 9.17
CA ALA A 226 16.87 -8.19 9.79
C ALA A 226 16.80 -6.97 8.85
N VAL A 227 15.63 -6.33 8.81
CA VAL A 227 15.40 -5.11 8.05
C VAL A 227 15.54 -3.91 8.99
N ALA A 228 16.38 -2.95 8.63
CA ALA A 228 16.49 -1.68 9.34
C ALA A 228 15.38 -0.70 8.92
N LYS A 229 15.21 0.38 9.70
CA LYS A 229 14.20 1.42 9.46
C LYS A 229 14.29 2.09 8.09
N ASP A 230 15.50 2.14 7.53
CA ASP A 230 15.79 2.66 6.18
C ASP A 230 15.60 1.61 5.07
N GLY A 231 15.12 0.41 5.44
CA GLY A 231 14.95 -0.72 4.53
C GLY A 231 16.24 -1.48 4.21
N THR A 232 17.39 -1.09 4.75
CA THR A 232 18.63 -1.85 4.50
C THR A 232 18.62 -3.19 5.22
N LEU A 233 19.27 -4.20 4.62
CA LEU A 233 19.42 -5.53 5.24
C LEU A 233 20.63 -5.56 6.16
N ALA A 234 20.48 -6.22 7.31
CA ALA A 234 21.56 -6.49 8.25
C ALA A 234 22.74 -7.23 7.58
N MET A 235 23.94 -6.93 8.07
CA MET A 235 25.19 -7.56 7.61
C MET A 235 25.71 -8.49 8.70
N ILE A 236 26.47 -9.50 8.29
CA ILE A 236 27.27 -10.29 9.22
C ILE A 236 28.45 -9.40 9.63
N ASP A 237 28.68 -9.30 10.93
CA ASP A 237 29.85 -8.63 11.49
C ASP A 237 31.11 -9.41 11.07
N GLU A 238 32.07 -8.74 10.43
CA GLU A 238 33.33 -9.35 9.97
C GLU A 238 34.23 -9.71 11.17
N ASP A 239 34.11 -8.97 12.28
CA ASP A 239 34.86 -9.17 13.52
C ASP A 239 33.90 -9.40 14.71
N PRO A 240 33.14 -10.51 14.73
CA PRO A 240 32.13 -10.72 15.75
C PRO A 240 32.79 -10.91 17.11
N ASN A 241 32.48 -10.01 18.05
CA ASN A 241 32.98 -10.11 19.44
C ASN A 241 32.58 -11.43 20.14
N GLU A 242 31.50 -12.07 19.69
CA GLU A 242 31.06 -13.39 20.17
C GLU A 242 30.27 -14.12 19.06
N THR A 243 30.64 -15.38 18.76
CA THR A 243 29.83 -16.25 17.88
C THR A 243 29.13 -17.29 18.74
N LYS A 244 27.82 -17.13 18.95
CA LYS A 244 27.01 -18.09 19.68
C LYS A 244 26.13 -18.90 18.73
N VAL A 245 26.35 -20.21 18.68
CA VAL A 245 25.44 -21.11 17.97
C VAL A 245 24.15 -21.23 18.79
N LEU A 246 23.13 -20.47 18.40
CA LEU A 246 21.82 -20.51 19.03
C LEU A 246 21.07 -21.74 18.52
N ARG A 247 20.77 -22.68 19.42
CA ARG A 247 19.69 -23.64 19.21
C ARG A 247 18.40 -22.98 19.70
N SER A 248 17.50 -22.67 18.77
CA SER A 248 16.23 -22.03 19.14
C SER A 248 15.38 -22.98 19.99
N ASN A 249 14.97 -22.50 21.16
CA ASN A 249 13.85 -23.04 21.93
C ASN A 249 12.62 -22.12 21.83
N SER A 250 12.69 -21.02 21.05
CA SER A 250 11.57 -20.09 20.85
C SER A 250 10.63 -20.61 19.77
N ARG A 251 9.32 -20.58 20.07
CA ARG A 251 8.28 -20.74 19.06
C ARG A 251 7.94 -19.36 18.52
N ASP A 252 8.62 -18.96 17.46
CA ASP A 252 8.26 -17.76 16.71
C ASP A 252 7.24 -18.17 15.63
N VAL A 253 6.10 -17.49 15.59
CA VAL A 253 5.10 -17.67 14.54
C VAL A 253 5.48 -16.77 13.36
N LEU A 254 5.71 -17.39 12.20
CA LEU A 254 6.01 -16.70 10.95
C LEU A 254 4.73 -16.56 10.16
N LEU A 255 4.33 -15.32 9.84
CA LEU A 255 3.29 -15.08 8.85
C LEU A 255 3.95 -14.56 7.57
N PRO A 256 3.62 -15.14 6.39
CA PRO A 256 3.97 -14.51 5.13
C PRO A 256 3.33 -13.13 5.10
N LEU A 257 4.08 -12.12 4.65
CA LEU A 257 3.48 -10.83 4.32
C LEU A 257 2.50 -11.09 3.18
N ASN A 258 1.25 -10.79 3.47
CA ASN A 258 0.07 -11.21 2.75
C ASN A 258 0.19 -10.86 1.27
N THR A 259 0.44 -11.88 0.45
CA THR A 259 0.24 -11.81 -1.01
C THR A 259 -1.26 -11.85 -1.35
N LEU A 260 -2.13 -11.88 -0.33
CA LEU A 260 -3.57 -12.05 -0.43
C LEU A 260 -4.38 -11.05 0.44
N ASP A 261 -3.77 -10.14 1.22
CA ASP A 261 -4.56 -9.16 2.00
C ASP A 261 -5.27 -8.14 1.10
N GLU A 262 -4.78 -7.95 -0.12
CA GLU A 262 -5.43 -7.14 -1.15
C GLU A 262 -6.16 -7.98 -2.20
N ILE A 263 -6.01 -9.31 -2.17
CA ILE A 263 -6.87 -10.19 -2.95
C ILE A 263 -8.05 -10.54 -2.05
N LYS A 264 -9.10 -9.70 -2.12
CA LYS A 264 -10.42 -10.16 -1.72
C LYS A 264 -10.64 -11.48 -2.44
N ALA A 265 -10.73 -12.58 -1.70
CA ALA A 265 -11.38 -13.75 -2.23
C ALA A 265 -12.76 -13.26 -2.67
N VAL A 266 -13.03 -13.27 -3.98
CA VAL A 266 -14.41 -13.37 -4.47
C VAL A 266 -14.84 -14.81 -4.16
N GLY A 267 -14.83 -15.16 -2.88
CA GLY A 267 -15.66 -16.22 -2.38
C GLY A 267 -17.08 -15.69 -2.48
N ASP A 268 -18.00 -16.58 -2.83
CA ASP A 268 -19.44 -16.31 -2.88
C ASP A 268 -19.93 -15.82 -1.50
N SER A 269 -19.63 -14.57 -1.12
CA SER A 269 -20.30 -13.92 -0.03
C SER A 269 -21.76 -13.90 -0.46
N THR A 270 -22.59 -14.62 0.31
CA THR A 270 -24.04 -14.50 0.19
C THR A 270 -24.36 -13.02 0.07
N PRO A 271 -25.06 -12.58 -0.99
CA PRO A 271 -25.24 -11.17 -1.26
C PRO A 271 -25.78 -10.48 -0.02
N THR A 272 -25.20 -9.33 0.31
CA THR A 272 -25.59 -8.50 1.46
C THR A 272 -27.12 -8.42 1.53
N PRO A 273 -27.74 -8.57 2.73
CA PRO A 273 -29.18 -8.58 2.86
C PRO A 273 -29.80 -7.41 2.09
N GLN A 274 -30.70 -7.71 1.17
CA GLN A 274 -31.34 -6.73 0.29
C GLN A 274 -32.76 -7.17 -0.01
N GLY A 275 -33.62 -6.22 -0.33
CA GLY A 275 -35.02 -6.50 -0.63
C GLY A 275 -35.70 -5.39 -1.42
N ASN A 276 -36.84 -5.72 -2.00
CA ASN A 276 -37.70 -4.74 -2.66
C ASN A 276 -38.72 -4.18 -1.67
N ILE A 277 -39.00 -2.89 -1.78
CA ILE A 277 -40.03 -2.20 -1.02
C ILE A 277 -41.36 -2.43 -1.72
N SER A 278 -42.28 -3.12 -1.05
CA SER A 278 -43.61 -3.41 -1.60
C SER A 278 -44.63 -2.34 -1.22
N GLU A 279 -44.43 -1.65 -0.09
CA GLU A 279 -45.32 -0.59 0.38
C GLU A 279 -44.58 0.35 1.34
N VAL A 280 -44.96 1.63 1.31
CA VAL A 280 -44.53 2.63 2.29
C VAL A 280 -45.76 3.30 2.89
N LYS A 281 -45.89 3.24 4.22
CA LYS A 281 -47.01 3.84 4.96
C LYS A 281 -46.50 4.71 6.11
N ARG A 282 -47.41 5.55 6.61
CA ARG A 282 -47.16 6.41 7.77
C ARG A 282 -47.17 5.56 9.04
N GLY A 283 -46.05 5.55 9.75
CA GLY A 283 -45.85 4.89 11.04
C GLY A 283 -46.15 5.81 12.23
N GLU A 284 -45.66 5.43 13.41
CA GLU A 284 -45.80 6.24 14.63
C GLU A 284 -44.89 7.48 14.55
N GLU A 285 -45.28 8.57 15.22
CA GLU A 285 -44.50 9.83 15.24
C GLU A 285 -44.13 10.40 13.85
N ASP A 286 -44.97 10.18 12.84
CA ASP A 286 -44.75 10.60 11.44
C ASP A 286 -43.57 9.90 10.73
N ARG A 287 -43.07 8.79 11.30
CA ARG A 287 -42.02 7.97 10.72
C ARG A 287 -42.51 7.18 9.52
N VAL A 288 -41.56 6.69 8.74
CA VAL A 288 -41.82 5.92 7.52
C VAL A 288 -41.72 4.43 7.83
N GLN A 289 -42.82 3.71 7.66
CA GLN A 289 -42.89 2.27 7.79
C GLN A 289 -42.89 1.61 6.40
N ILE A 290 -41.95 0.68 6.20
CA ILE A 290 -41.65 0.04 4.92
C ILE A 290 -41.99 -1.44 5.02
N THR A 291 -42.86 -1.92 4.14
CA THR A 291 -43.14 -3.35 3.97
C THR A 291 -42.11 -3.94 3.01
N THR A 292 -41.34 -4.92 3.47
CA THR A 292 -40.26 -5.60 2.72
C THR A 292 -39.79 -6.87 3.45
N ASP A 293 -39.18 -7.84 2.76
CA ASP A 293 -38.59 -9.01 3.42
C ASP A 293 -37.41 -8.61 4.30
N ALA A 294 -37.68 -8.42 5.59
CA ALA A 294 -36.72 -8.01 6.61
C ALA A 294 -36.17 -9.21 7.38
N SER A 295 -36.35 -10.45 6.90
CA SER A 295 -35.98 -11.67 7.63
C SER A 295 -34.54 -11.65 8.14
N ASN A 296 -33.62 -11.10 7.33
CA ASN A 296 -32.19 -11.03 7.63
C ASN A 296 -31.71 -9.70 8.24
N LEU A 297 -32.61 -8.75 8.51
CA LEU A 297 -32.30 -7.49 9.21
C LEU A 297 -32.43 -7.62 10.72
N LYS A 298 -31.64 -6.81 11.45
CA LYS A 298 -31.77 -6.57 12.89
C LYS A 298 -32.07 -5.09 13.14
N THR A 299 -32.79 -4.80 14.22
CA THR A 299 -32.96 -3.41 14.69
C THR A 299 -31.59 -2.79 14.98
N GLY A 300 -31.33 -1.62 14.41
CA GLY A 300 -30.04 -0.93 14.50
C GLY A 300 -29.17 -1.08 13.25
N ASP A 301 -29.49 -2.01 12.34
CA ASP A 301 -28.76 -2.14 11.08
C ASP A 301 -28.90 -0.87 10.22
N MET A 302 -27.80 -0.39 9.64
CA MET A 302 -27.85 0.66 8.64
C MET A 302 -28.33 0.08 7.31
N VAL A 303 -29.31 0.72 6.69
CA VAL A 303 -29.84 0.35 5.38
C VAL A 303 -29.79 1.54 4.44
N LYS A 304 -29.44 1.29 3.19
CA LYS A 304 -29.54 2.26 2.12
C LYS A 304 -30.81 1.99 1.33
N ILE A 305 -31.70 2.98 1.30
CA ILE A 305 -32.89 3.01 0.46
C ILE A 305 -32.51 3.67 -0.86
N SER A 306 -32.97 3.11 -1.98
CA SER A 306 -32.65 3.60 -3.32
C SER A 306 -33.79 3.33 -4.30
N LYS A 307 -33.83 4.11 -5.39
CA LYS A 307 -34.82 4.02 -6.46
C LYS A 307 -36.24 4.39 -6.01
N THR A 308 -36.35 5.17 -4.95
CA THR A 308 -37.55 5.86 -4.51
C THR A 308 -37.50 7.31 -5.02
N LYS A 309 -38.65 7.97 -5.10
CA LYS A 309 -38.78 9.41 -5.38
C LYS A 309 -38.44 10.28 -4.19
N SER A 310 -38.61 9.79 -2.95
CA SER A 310 -38.58 10.66 -1.76
C SER A 310 -37.82 10.13 -0.55
N TYR A 311 -37.32 8.90 -0.59
CA TYR A 311 -36.71 8.25 0.55
C TYR A 311 -35.32 7.69 0.24
N ASP A 312 -34.68 8.12 -0.85
CA ASP A 312 -33.32 7.68 -1.19
C ASP A 312 -32.33 8.23 -0.16
N GLY A 313 -31.58 7.35 0.49
CA GLY A 313 -30.71 7.73 1.60
C GLY A 313 -30.33 6.57 2.51
N HIS A 314 -29.60 6.89 3.58
CA HIS A 314 -29.14 5.93 4.58
C HIS A 314 -29.95 6.12 5.87
N TYR A 315 -30.45 5.02 6.41
CA TYR A 315 -31.29 5.04 7.61
C TYR A 315 -30.92 3.90 8.54
N VAL A 316 -31.11 4.13 9.83
CA VAL A 316 -31.10 3.05 10.81
C VAL A 316 -32.45 2.36 10.76
N ALA A 317 -32.45 1.06 10.44
CA ALA A 317 -33.67 0.26 10.38
C ALA A 317 -34.10 -0.17 11.78
N GLN A 318 -35.36 0.09 12.13
CA GLN A 318 -36.03 -0.49 13.28
C GLN A 318 -36.93 -1.63 12.81
N LYS A 319 -36.54 -2.88 13.09
CA LYS A 319 -37.32 -4.04 12.66
C LYS A 319 -38.57 -4.18 13.52
N ILE A 320 -39.72 -4.21 12.85
CA ILE A 320 -41.02 -4.41 13.49
C ILE A 320 -41.36 -5.90 13.48
N ASP A 321 -41.27 -6.54 12.31
CA ASP A 321 -41.49 -7.96 12.12
C ASP A 321 -40.65 -8.49 10.94
N LYS A 322 -40.93 -9.70 10.46
CA LYS A 322 -40.18 -10.31 9.35
C LYS A 322 -40.42 -9.64 7.99
N ASP A 323 -41.51 -8.89 7.84
CA ASP A 323 -41.94 -8.30 6.57
C ASP A 323 -42.03 -6.75 6.67
N THR A 324 -41.55 -6.16 7.77
CA THR A 324 -41.72 -4.73 8.03
C THR A 324 -40.58 -4.11 8.84
N ILE A 325 -40.11 -2.94 8.38
CA ILE A 325 -39.16 -2.08 9.10
C ILE A 325 -39.70 -0.65 9.20
N GLU A 326 -39.19 0.12 10.16
CA GLU A 326 -39.40 1.56 10.28
C GLU A 326 -38.06 2.29 10.14
N ILE A 327 -38.07 3.44 9.47
CA ILE A 327 -36.90 4.30 9.29
C ILE A 327 -37.17 5.72 9.79
N THR A 328 -36.12 6.41 10.24
CA THR A 328 -36.19 7.80 10.71
C THR A 328 -36.27 8.78 9.54
N ALA A 329 -37.43 8.84 8.90
CA ALA A 329 -37.77 9.81 7.86
C ALA A 329 -39.22 10.28 8.05
N SER A 330 -39.53 11.52 7.66
CA SER A 330 -40.90 12.04 7.69
C SER A 330 -41.70 11.50 6.51
N TYR A 331 -42.92 11.02 6.78
CA TYR A 331 -43.77 10.47 5.72
C TYR A 331 -44.28 11.56 4.76
N VAL A 332 -43.88 11.45 3.49
CA VAL A 332 -44.27 12.39 2.41
C VAL A 332 -45.12 11.74 1.31
N GLY A 333 -45.35 10.42 1.37
CA GLY A 333 -46.17 9.66 0.41
C GLY A 333 -45.73 8.20 0.29
N SER A 334 -46.55 7.36 -0.36
CA SER A 334 -46.15 5.98 -0.66
C SER A 334 -45.19 5.93 -1.84
N ASP A 335 -44.17 5.08 -1.75
CA ASP A 335 -43.16 4.91 -2.78
C ASP A 335 -42.72 3.45 -2.89
N ILE A 336 -42.14 3.09 -4.02
CA ILE A 336 -41.53 1.78 -4.24
C ILE A 336 -40.05 1.96 -4.54
N GLY A 337 -39.25 0.95 -4.21
CA GLY A 337 -37.81 1.02 -4.37
C GLY A 337 -37.16 -0.25 -3.89
N SER A 338 -35.88 -0.15 -3.59
CA SER A 338 -35.09 -1.25 -3.05
C SER A 338 -34.31 -0.77 -1.84
N TRP A 339 -33.98 -1.71 -0.96
CA TRP A 339 -33.06 -1.47 0.13
C TRP A 339 -31.93 -2.49 0.09
N GLU A 340 -30.75 -2.06 0.54
CA GLU A 340 -29.60 -2.91 0.79
C GLU A 340 -29.08 -2.61 2.21
N LYS A 341 -28.75 -3.64 2.99
CA LYS A 341 -28.05 -3.44 4.25
C LYS A 341 -26.69 -2.85 3.94
N VAL A 342 -26.34 -1.77 4.62
CA VAL A 342 -24.97 -1.27 4.62
C VAL A 342 -24.24 -2.10 5.67
N GLU A 343 -23.32 -2.93 5.23
CA GLU A 343 -22.42 -3.60 6.16
C GLU A 343 -21.59 -2.53 6.86
N GLU A 344 -21.48 -2.63 8.18
CA GLU A 344 -20.41 -1.95 8.91
C GLU A 344 -19.12 -2.61 8.46
N GLU A 345 -18.60 -2.18 7.32
CA GLU A 345 -17.19 -2.34 7.06
C GLU A 345 -16.49 -1.54 8.18
N GLU A 346 -15.56 -2.17 8.89
CA GLU A 346 -14.43 -1.44 9.46
C GLU A 346 -13.64 -0.85 8.28
N THR A 347 -14.23 0.13 7.58
CA THR A 347 -13.47 1.06 6.76
C THR A 347 -12.80 2.03 7.70
N GLY A 348 -11.84 1.51 8.45
CA GLY A 348 -10.68 2.31 8.76
C GLY A 348 -10.04 2.67 7.43
N LEU A 349 -10.40 3.82 6.85
CA LEU A 349 -9.33 4.67 6.33
C LEU A 349 -8.52 5.04 7.57
N ILE A 350 -7.60 4.16 7.94
CA ILE A 350 -6.58 4.47 8.93
C ILE A 350 -5.73 5.53 8.24
N PHE A 351 -5.96 6.79 8.63
CA PHE A 351 -4.94 7.79 8.45
C PHE A 351 -3.79 7.41 9.39
N ASP A 352 -2.72 6.85 8.82
CA ASP A 352 -1.50 6.44 9.53
C ASP A 352 -0.49 7.61 9.67
N GLY A 353 -0.99 8.85 9.72
CA GLY A 353 -0.15 9.97 10.10
C GLY A 353 -0.04 10.08 11.61
N ALA A 354 1.17 10.00 12.13
CA ALA A 354 1.42 10.21 13.55
C ALA A 354 0.89 11.60 13.97
N ILE A 355 -0.01 11.64 14.96
CA ILE A 355 -0.32 12.87 15.67
C ILE A 355 0.97 13.29 16.39
N THR A 356 1.58 14.36 15.90
CA THR A 356 2.88 14.84 16.41
C THR A 356 2.71 15.85 17.55
N GLY A 357 1.49 16.33 17.79
CA GLY A 357 1.15 17.18 18.91
C GLY A 357 -0.32 17.60 18.93
N PHE A 358 -0.76 18.12 20.08
CA PHE A 358 -2.07 18.76 20.23
C PHE A 358 -1.96 19.98 21.16
N LYS A 359 -2.85 20.96 20.98
CA LYS A 359 -3.03 22.08 21.92
C LYS A 359 -4.48 22.55 21.93
N VAL A 360 -4.91 23.16 23.02
CA VAL A 360 -6.22 23.81 23.08
C VAL A 360 -6.08 25.25 22.60
N ALA A 361 -6.83 25.64 21.57
CA ALA A 361 -6.94 27.02 21.10
C ALA A 361 -8.42 27.31 20.78
N ASP A 362 -8.91 28.49 21.18
CA ASP A 362 -10.29 28.93 20.92
C ASP A 362 -11.39 27.95 21.35
N LYS A 363 -11.19 27.26 22.48
CA LYS A 363 -12.07 26.21 23.03
C LYS A 363 -12.27 25.03 22.08
N LYS A 364 -11.40 24.81 21.10
CA LYS A 364 -11.32 23.61 20.26
C LYS A 364 -9.97 22.94 20.45
N LEU A 365 -9.88 21.65 20.15
CA LEU A 365 -8.60 20.95 20.15
C LEU A 365 -7.94 21.11 18.79
N GLN A 366 -6.79 21.78 18.73
CA GLN A 366 -5.94 21.83 17.56
C GLN A 366 -5.01 20.63 17.57
N VAL A 367 -5.00 19.88 16.48
CA VAL A 367 -4.14 18.71 16.30
C VAL A 367 -3.18 18.94 15.14
N THR A 368 -1.92 18.57 15.38
CA THR A 368 -0.85 18.66 14.38
C THR A 368 -0.56 17.26 13.85
N ALA A 369 -0.92 17.04 12.60
CA ALA A 369 -0.72 15.81 11.86
C ALA A 369 -0.27 16.17 10.44
N PHE A 370 0.96 15.82 10.09
CA PHE A 370 1.55 16.24 8.81
C PHE A 370 0.85 15.59 7.61
N ASN A 371 0.56 16.40 6.59
CA ASN A 371 -0.13 15.99 5.36
C ASN A 371 -1.40 15.15 5.61
N HIS A 372 -2.28 15.66 6.47
CA HIS A 372 -3.43 14.88 6.92
C HIS A 372 -4.47 14.60 5.83
N GLY A 373 -4.47 15.38 4.74
CA GLY A 373 -5.31 15.14 3.57
C GLY A 373 -6.82 15.24 3.83
N LEU A 374 -7.21 15.80 4.98
CA LEU A 374 -8.60 16.03 5.38
C LEU A 374 -9.01 17.45 4.94
N ASP A 375 -10.29 17.61 4.60
CA ASP A 375 -10.92 18.87 4.24
C ASP A 375 -12.04 19.26 5.24
N ASP A 376 -12.47 20.53 5.19
CA ASP A 376 -13.50 21.04 6.10
C ASP A 376 -14.79 20.20 6.04
N GLY A 377 -15.22 19.69 7.19
CA GLY A 377 -16.40 18.85 7.32
C GLY A 377 -16.15 17.35 7.25
N ASP A 378 -14.93 16.90 6.96
CA ASP A 378 -14.57 15.49 7.08
C ASP A 378 -14.69 15.02 8.54
N GLU A 379 -15.16 13.79 8.74
CA GLU A 379 -15.36 13.23 10.08
C GLU A 379 -14.14 12.43 10.54
N VAL A 380 -13.65 12.73 11.74
CA VAL A 380 -12.66 11.92 12.44
C VAL A 380 -13.30 11.21 13.62
N GLN A 381 -13.02 9.92 13.77
CA GLN A 381 -13.44 9.15 14.93
C GLN A 381 -12.31 9.12 15.97
N ILE A 382 -12.64 9.45 17.21
CA ILE A 382 -11.72 9.31 18.33
C ILE A 382 -12.14 8.09 19.13
N VAL A 383 -11.16 7.28 19.50
CA VAL A 383 -11.35 6.05 20.29
C VAL A 383 -10.38 6.05 21.47
N GLU A 384 -10.67 5.21 22.48
CA GLU A 384 -9.89 5.05 23.71
C GLU A 384 -9.75 6.29 24.63
N THR A 385 -10.64 7.27 24.51
CA THR A 385 -10.73 8.39 25.47
C THR A 385 -11.97 8.25 26.37
N ARG A 386 -11.95 8.86 27.56
CA ARG A 386 -13.08 8.74 28.51
C ARG A 386 -14.27 9.63 28.12
N ASP A 387 -14.01 10.73 27.42
CA ASP A 387 -14.98 11.83 27.19
C ASP A 387 -15.19 12.21 25.71
N TYR A 388 -14.45 11.61 24.76
CA TYR A 388 -14.51 11.97 23.34
C TYR A 388 -14.58 10.76 22.39
N ASN A 389 -15.20 9.64 22.79
CA ASN A 389 -15.38 8.48 21.90
C ASN A 389 -16.55 8.67 20.93
N ASP A 390 -16.46 9.66 20.04
CA ASP A 390 -17.49 9.97 19.04
C ASP A 390 -16.85 10.43 17.72
N LYS A 391 -17.68 10.64 16.69
CA LYS A 391 -17.27 11.24 15.41
C LYS A 391 -17.37 12.77 15.49
N PHE A 392 -16.34 13.45 15.02
CA PHE A 392 -16.28 14.91 14.99
C PHE A 392 -15.96 15.39 13.59
N GLY A 393 -16.75 16.35 13.10
CA GLY A 393 -16.39 17.11 11.91
C GLY A 393 -15.14 17.96 12.18
N ILE A 394 -14.23 18.00 11.20
CA ILE A 394 -12.99 18.78 11.29
C ILE A 394 -13.13 20.15 10.64
N GLU A 395 -12.32 21.09 11.12
CA GLU A 395 -12.04 22.37 10.46
C GLU A 395 -10.55 22.43 10.15
N LYS A 396 -10.20 22.37 8.87
CA LYS A 396 -8.83 22.42 8.35
C LYS A 396 -8.23 23.80 8.59
N ILE A 397 -6.99 23.83 9.06
CA ILE A 397 -6.20 25.06 9.21
C ILE A 397 -5.20 25.15 8.05
N ASP A 398 -4.42 24.08 7.86
CA ASP A 398 -3.47 23.89 6.76
C ASP A 398 -3.24 22.38 6.58
N ASP A 399 -2.40 21.96 5.64
CA ASP A 399 -2.18 20.53 5.36
C ASP A 399 -1.55 19.75 6.54
N ASN A 400 -1.11 20.43 7.60
CA ASN A 400 -0.48 19.83 8.78
C ASN A 400 -1.28 20.04 10.08
N ASN A 401 -2.39 20.78 10.05
CA ASN A 401 -3.11 21.17 11.24
C ASN A 401 -4.62 21.26 10.99
N PHE A 402 -5.40 20.76 11.94
CA PHE A 402 -6.86 20.90 11.93
C PHE A 402 -7.41 21.03 13.35
N PHE A 403 -8.63 21.56 13.46
CA PHE A 403 -9.42 21.57 14.68
C PHE A 403 -10.46 20.47 14.66
N PHE A 404 -10.77 19.93 15.84
CA PHE A 404 -12.00 19.16 16.05
C PHE A 404 -12.56 19.40 17.46
N GLY A 405 -13.87 19.17 17.58
CA GLY A 405 -14.61 19.17 18.85
C GLY A 405 -14.65 20.51 19.59
N GLN A 406 -15.41 20.56 20.69
CA GLN A 406 -15.33 21.64 21.68
C GLN A 406 -14.72 21.13 22.98
N TRP A 407 -13.70 21.83 23.46
CA TRP A 407 -13.04 21.56 24.74
C TRP A 407 -13.86 22.15 25.89
N SER A 408 -14.53 21.28 26.66
CA SER A 408 -15.20 21.67 27.90
C SER A 408 -14.36 21.25 29.12
N SER A 409 -14.14 22.16 30.07
CA SER A 409 -13.20 21.99 31.19
C SER A 409 -13.73 21.11 32.35
N LEU A 410 -14.63 20.16 32.09
CA LEU A 410 -15.30 19.38 33.13
C LEU A 410 -14.67 18.00 33.42
N ALA A 411 -13.62 17.59 32.70
CA ALA A 411 -12.99 16.27 32.84
C ALA A 411 -11.84 16.19 33.88
N VAL A 412 -11.85 17.02 34.93
CA VAL A 412 -11.02 16.79 36.13
C VAL A 412 -11.91 16.71 37.36
N ARG A 413 -12.68 15.61 37.47
CA ARG A 413 -13.18 15.14 38.76
C ARG A 413 -13.22 13.60 38.82
N GLY A 414 -12.15 13.05 39.39
CA GLY A 414 -12.25 12.06 40.46
C GLY A 414 -12.37 10.58 40.07
N SER A 415 -11.28 9.84 40.29
CA SER A 415 -11.36 8.66 41.13
C SER A 415 -10.12 8.64 42.03
N SER A 416 -10.41 8.80 43.32
CA SER A 416 -9.55 8.63 44.51
C SER A 416 -8.67 7.38 44.48
#